data_AF-A0A534SZG0-F1
#
_entry.id   AF-A0A534SZG0-F1
#
_cell.length_a   1.000
_cell.length_b   1.000
_cell.length_c   1.000
_cell.angle_alpha   90.00
_cell.angle_beta   90.00
_cell.angle_gamma   90.00
#
_symmetry.space_group_name_H-M   'P 1'
#
loop_
_entity.id
_entity.type
_entity.pdbx_description
1 polymer ?
#
loop_
_entity_poly.entity_id
_entity_poly.type
_entity_poly.pdbx_seq_one_letter_code
_entity_poly.pdbx_strand_id
1 'polypeptide(L)'
;MSRTAAAALYDLTPRGAGVVAVSFTRRAWWHGRCLFPRAEVDDMTARRRMRRRCAAAAMVLLAGTAWADFGDPLGGLTAAERARFTAGRQTFKEVEGVADGLGPVFNADSCAACHNVGATGGGSERVETRFGRTVSGAFDPMTSQGGSLIQAQGIGAQGVCTFVGEQVPAEATIRARRRTTPLFGLGLVDSVPGVALVALAAHEARSQPATAGRPNIVTDVVTGRQAVGKFGWKSQVPNLLHFSADAYVNEMGITSPFFRNENCPQGDCSLLACDPVADPEDDGTDVRRFNHFMRLLAPPPRPRLDCAGFGGSLVFERIGCASCHVRTLVTGPSPVEALRFRAFQPFSDFLLHDMGSLGDGIEQGRARGNEMRTAPLWGLRLVTAFLHDGRAATIADAILAHDGQARAARDRFAALPVEARARLLRFLGSL
;
A
#
# COMPACT_ATOMS: atom_id res chain seq x y z
N MET A 1 28.46 24.37 -62.84
CA MET A 1 28.60 25.61 -62.05
C MET A 1 27.97 25.33 -60.68
N SER A 2 28.72 24.83 -59.67
CA SER A 2 29.41 25.63 -58.62
C SER A 2 28.52 26.75 -58.07
N ARG A 3 28.27 26.97 -56.78
CA ARG A 3 29.01 26.62 -55.55
C ARG A 3 28.14 27.03 -54.34
N THR A 4 28.05 26.14 -53.35
CA THR A 4 28.25 26.36 -51.90
C THR A 4 28.06 27.76 -51.27
N ALA A 5 27.29 27.81 -50.17
CA ALA A 5 27.59 28.64 -49.01
C ALA A 5 27.22 27.88 -47.72
N ALA A 6 28.17 27.84 -46.80
CA ALA A 6 28.15 27.19 -45.50
C ALA A 6 28.15 28.24 -44.37
N ALA A 7 28.05 27.76 -43.12
CA ALA A 7 28.16 28.42 -41.82
C ALA A 7 26.84 29.02 -41.27
N ALA A 8 26.52 28.90 -39.97
CA ALA A 8 27.39 28.72 -38.82
C ALA A 8 26.75 27.82 -37.73
N LEU A 9 27.59 26.93 -37.18
CA LEU A 9 27.39 26.23 -35.93
C LEU A 9 27.58 27.21 -34.77
N TYR A 10 26.65 27.22 -33.81
CA TYR A 10 26.90 27.76 -32.47
C TYR A 10 26.93 26.61 -31.46
N ASP A 11 28.15 26.37 -31.00
CA ASP A 11 28.55 25.59 -29.84
C ASP A 11 28.18 26.38 -28.58
N LEU A 12 27.32 25.80 -27.74
CA LEU A 12 27.09 26.26 -26.37
C LEU A 12 27.16 25.05 -25.45
N THR A 13 28.39 24.70 -25.10
CA THR A 13 28.71 23.91 -23.92
C THR A 13 28.63 24.78 -22.65
N PRO A 14 27.86 24.38 -21.63
CA PRO A 14 28.17 24.70 -20.25
C PRO A 14 29.01 23.56 -19.67
N ARG A 15 30.24 23.90 -19.34
CA ARG A 15 31.14 23.10 -18.51
C ARG A 15 30.51 22.83 -17.15
N GLY A 16 30.71 21.62 -16.63
CA GLY A 16 30.76 21.36 -15.19
C GLY A 16 29.45 20.92 -14.52
N ALA A 17 28.95 19.74 -14.86
CA ALA A 17 28.15 18.94 -13.93
C ALA A 17 28.97 17.70 -13.56
N GLY A 18 29.55 17.71 -12.36
CA GLY A 18 30.23 16.55 -11.80
C GLY A 18 29.25 15.39 -11.67
N VAL A 19 29.43 14.37 -12.53
CA VAL A 19 28.77 13.08 -12.39
C VAL A 19 29.37 12.41 -11.16
N VAL A 20 28.66 12.46 -10.03
CA VAL A 20 28.97 11.59 -8.90
C VAL A 20 28.47 10.19 -9.27
N ALA A 21 29.36 9.41 -9.88
CA ALA A 21 29.19 7.97 -9.99
C ALA A 21 29.16 7.39 -8.56
N VAL A 22 27.99 6.99 -8.08
CA VAL A 22 27.87 6.21 -6.85
C VAL A 22 28.34 4.79 -7.17
N SER A 23 29.64 4.57 -6.97
CA SER A 23 30.23 3.25 -6.86
C SER A 23 29.56 2.50 -5.70
N PHE A 24 28.93 1.36 -5.99
CA PHE A 24 28.50 0.40 -4.98
C PHE A 24 29.75 -0.25 -4.37
N THR A 25 30.35 0.40 -3.38
CA THR A 25 31.29 -0.26 -2.49
C THR A 25 30.51 -1.08 -1.48
N ARG A 26 30.68 -2.40 -1.58
CA ARG A 26 30.28 -3.35 -0.55
C ARG A 26 30.95 -2.96 0.77
N ARG A 27 30.16 -2.65 1.81
CA ARG A 27 30.27 -3.12 3.21
C ARG A 27 29.67 -2.09 4.18
N ALA A 28 28.57 -2.47 4.81
CA ALA A 28 28.25 -2.08 6.18
C ALA A 28 27.32 -3.16 6.77
N TRP A 29 27.91 -4.28 7.19
CA TRP A 29 27.21 -5.27 8.00
C TRP A 29 27.23 -4.80 9.45
N TRP A 30 26.07 -4.48 9.98
CA TRP A 30 25.86 -4.45 11.43
C TRP A 30 25.84 -5.90 11.92
N HIS A 31 26.90 -6.31 12.62
CA HIS A 31 26.94 -7.63 13.26
C HIS A 31 26.04 -7.65 14.50
N GLY A 32 24.81 -8.12 14.35
CA GLY A 32 24.15 -8.87 15.41
C GLY A 32 24.93 -10.17 15.60
N ARG A 33 25.58 -10.35 16.75
CA ARG A 33 26.38 -11.54 17.05
C ARG A 33 25.45 -12.76 17.26
N CYS A 34 25.15 -13.49 16.19
CA CYS A 34 24.87 -14.93 16.29
C CYS A 34 26.24 -15.63 16.34
N LEU A 35 26.69 -15.99 17.56
CA LEU A 35 27.97 -16.67 17.77
C LEU A 35 27.86 -18.14 17.36
N PHE A 36 28.70 -18.55 16.41
CA PHE A 36 29.13 -19.95 16.26
C PHE A 36 30.31 -20.20 17.22
N PRO A 37 30.47 -21.40 17.78
CA PRO A 37 31.53 -21.66 18.75
C PRO A 37 32.90 -21.62 18.05
N ARG A 38 33.82 -20.84 18.62
CA ARG A 38 35.25 -20.87 18.27
C ARG A 38 36.04 -21.31 19.49
N ALA A 39 36.98 -22.21 19.22
CA ALA A 39 37.92 -22.82 20.15
C ALA A 39 38.75 -21.78 20.93
N GLU A 40 39.06 -22.16 22.17
CA GLU A 40 39.91 -21.47 23.13
C GLU A 40 41.33 -21.23 22.59
N VAL A 41 41.83 -20.01 22.79
CA VAL A 41 43.26 -19.79 23.09
C VAL A 41 43.36 -18.61 24.04
N ASP A 42 43.91 -18.88 25.23
CA ASP A 42 44.24 -17.94 26.31
C ASP A 42 45.34 -16.95 25.90
N ASP A 43 45.21 -15.68 26.29
CA ASP A 43 46.36 -14.89 26.79
C ASP A 43 45.87 -13.67 27.59
N MET A 44 46.30 -13.64 28.85
CA MET A 44 45.82 -12.83 29.96
C MET A 44 46.77 -11.64 30.26
N THR A 45 47.16 -10.82 29.27
CA THR A 45 48.20 -9.79 29.57
C THR A 45 48.09 -8.43 28.87
N ALA A 46 46.88 -7.88 28.69
CA ALA A 46 46.73 -6.52 28.13
C ALA A 46 45.59 -5.65 28.75
N ARG A 47 45.26 -5.82 30.04
CA ARG A 47 44.10 -5.15 30.68
C ARG A 47 44.37 -3.99 31.66
N ARG A 48 45.57 -3.38 31.71
CA ARG A 48 45.89 -2.41 32.78
C ARG A 48 46.26 -0.96 32.40
N ARG A 49 46.12 -0.52 31.15
CA ARG A 49 46.39 0.90 30.78
C ARG A 49 45.31 1.64 29.97
N MET A 50 44.05 1.20 30.02
CA MET A 50 42.90 1.91 29.41
C MET A 50 41.83 2.33 30.44
N ARG A 51 42.14 2.31 31.74
CA ARG A 51 41.22 2.73 32.82
C ARG A 51 41.67 4.07 33.39
N ARG A 52 41.42 5.19 32.69
CA ARG A 52 41.41 6.56 33.24
C ARG A 52 41.00 7.68 32.26
N ARG A 53 40.42 7.38 31.08
CA ARG A 53 39.88 8.39 30.15
C ARG A 53 38.52 8.00 29.54
N CYS A 54 37.61 7.46 30.35
CA CYS A 54 36.21 7.22 29.95
C CYS A 54 35.26 7.52 31.12
N ALA A 55 35.29 8.75 31.63
CA ALA A 55 34.36 9.19 32.68
C ALA A 55 33.90 10.64 32.41
N ALA A 56 33.49 10.92 31.18
CA ALA A 56 32.79 12.16 30.81
C ALA A 56 32.17 12.03 29.40
N ALA A 57 31.25 11.08 29.20
CA ALA A 57 30.31 11.03 28.05
C ALA A 57 29.31 9.88 28.25
N ALA A 58 28.51 9.93 29.32
CA ALA A 58 27.42 8.99 29.54
C ALA A 58 26.26 9.68 30.25
N MET A 59 25.80 10.81 29.69
CA MET A 59 24.47 11.37 29.95
C MET A 59 23.95 11.96 28.64
N VAL A 60 23.76 11.09 27.65
CA VAL A 60 22.90 11.38 26.50
C VAL A 60 21.62 10.59 26.75
N LEU A 61 20.59 11.34 27.15
CA LEU A 61 19.15 11.08 27.02
C LEU A 61 18.79 9.63 26.64
N LEU A 62 18.39 8.86 27.64
CA LEU A 62 17.41 7.79 27.48
C LEU A 62 16.06 8.43 27.11
N ALA A 63 15.98 9.05 25.93
CA ALA A 63 14.70 9.26 25.27
C ALA A 63 14.24 7.86 24.86
N GLY A 64 13.31 7.31 25.63
CA GLY A 64 12.74 6.00 25.39
C GLY A 64 12.39 5.86 23.92
N THR A 65 13.01 4.87 23.26
CA THR A 65 12.44 4.33 22.03
C THR A 65 11.20 3.56 22.48
N ALA A 66 10.11 4.28 22.75
CA ALA A 66 8.80 3.65 22.74
C ALA A 66 8.67 3.05 21.34
N TRP A 67 8.58 1.73 21.26
CA TRP A 67 8.27 1.07 20.00
C TRP A 67 6.87 1.54 19.65
N ALA A 68 6.68 2.07 18.44
CA ALA A 68 5.35 2.48 18.00
C ALA A 68 4.42 1.26 18.05
N ASP A 69 3.30 1.37 18.76
CA ASP A 69 2.27 0.33 18.76
C ASP A 69 1.39 0.48 17.51
N PHE A 70 0.54 -0.51 17.26
CA PHE A 70 -0.43 -0.40 16.18
C PHE A 70 -1.37 0.79 16.42
N GLY A 71 -1.58 1.61 15.39
CA GLY A 71 -2.45 2.79 15.50
C GLY A 71 -1.75 4.04 16.00
N ASP A 72 -0.45 3.98 16.33
CA ASP A 72 0.34 5.13 16.75
C ASP A 72 0.73 6.03 15.57
N PRO A 73 0.94 7.34 15.82
CA PRO A 73 1.51 8.22 14.83
C PRO A 73 2.99 7.89 14.56
N LEU A 74 3.49 8.32 13.40
CA LEU A 74 4.91 8.27 13.08
C LEU A 74 5.77 8.92 14.19
N GLY A 75 6.95 8.34 14.42
CA GLY A 75 7.95 8.95 15.29
C GLY A 75 8.48 10.27 14.70
N GLY A 76 8.78 11.24 15.56
CA GLY A 76 9.42 12.50 15.15
C GLY A 76 8.48 13.57 14.59
N LEU A 77 7.15 13.40 14.71
CA LEU A 77 6.20 14.47 14.35
C LEU A 77 6.35 15.70 15.25
N THR A 78 6.01 16.87 14.72
CA THR A 78 5.80 18.10 15.49
C THR A 78 4.51 18.02 16.32
N ALA A 79 4.32 18.96 17.25
CA ALA A 79 3.06 19.05 18.01
C ALA A 79 1.85 19.31 17.10
N ALA A 80 2.00 20.16 16.08
CA ALA A 80 0.95 20.46 15.12
C ALA A 80 0.58 19.24 14.25
N GLU A 81 1.57 18.47 13.79
CA GLU A 81 1.31 17.24 13.04
C GLU A 81 0.63 16.17 13.90
N ARG A 82 1.03 16.00 15.18
CA ARG A 82 0.31 15.12 16.12
C ARG A 82 -1.14 15.55 16.35
N ALA A 83 -1.39 16.85 16.45
CA ALA A 83 -2.75 17.36 16.60
C ALA A 83 -3.60 17.03 15.36
N ARG A 84 -3.05 17.24 14.14
CA ARG A 84 -3.73 16.87 12.89
C ARG A 84 -3.98 15.37 12.77
N PHE A 85 -3.01 14.53 13.14
CA PHE A 85 -3.20 13.08 13.20
C PHE A 85 -4.33 12.69 14.16
N THR A 86 -4.37 13.31 15.34
CA THR A 86 -5.37 13.00 16.37
C THR A 86 -6.77 13.41 15.95
N ALA A 87 -6.94 14.62 15.41
CA ALA A 87 -8.20 15.08 14.85
C ALA A 87 -8.63 14.20 13.67
N GLY A 88 -7.68 13.87 12.77
CA GLY A 88 -7.93 12.95 11.67
C GLY A 88 -8.42 11.58 12.12
N ARG A 89 -7.84 11.03 13.19
CA ARG A 89 -8.23 9.75 13.76
C ARG A 89 -9.60 9.80 14.44
N GLN A 90 -10.01 10.95 14.97
CA GLN A 90 -11.35 11.14 15.55
C GLN A 90 -12.38 11.11 14.42
N THR A 91 -12.20 11.92 13.39
CA THR A 91 -13.08 11.91 12.21
C THR A 91 -13.12 10.56 11.51
N PHE A 92 -11.99 9.86 11.39
CA PHE A 92 -11.95 8.51 10.82
C PHE A 92 -12.81 7.48 11.59
N LYS A 93 -13.14 7.75 12.86
CA LYS A 93 -13.97 6.90 13.73
C LYS A 93 -15.40 7.41 13.89
N GLU A 94 -15.69 8.61 13.42
CA GLU A 94 -17.04 9.17 13.48
C GLU A 94 -17.97 8.27 12.66
N VAL A 95 -19.17 8.06 13.20
CA VAL A 95 -20.23 7.25 12.58
C VAL A 95 -21.17 8.25 11.94
N GLU A 96 -21.25 8.20 10.62
CA GLU A 96 -22.07 9.08 9.81
C GLU A 96 -23.49 8.53 9.73
N GLY A 97 -24.47 9.38 10.03
CA GLY A 97 -25.87 9.11 9.80
C GLY A 97 -26.41 9.82 8.57
N VAL A 98 -27.71 9.65 8.32
CA VAL A 98 -28.41 10.32 7.21
C VAL A 98 -28.28 11.84 7.29
N ALA A 99 -28.35 12.42 8.49
CA ALA A 99 -28.24 13.87 8.68
C ALA A 99 -26.82 14.41 8.42
N ASP A 100 -25.81 13.54 8.52
CA ASP A 100 -24.41 13.87 8.26
C ASP A 100 -24.06 13.70 6.76
N GLY A 101 -24.98 13.16 5.97
CA GLY A 101 -24.80 12.96 4.54
C GLY A 101 -24.53 11.52 4.11
N LEU A 102 -24.67 10.53 5.00
CA LEU A 102 -24.50 9.12 4.62
C LEU A 102 -25.37 8.80 3.39
N GLY A 103 -24.73 8.39 2.30
CA GLY A 103 -25.39 8.37 1.01
C GLY A 103 -26.46 7.30 0.89
N PRO A 104 -27.30 7.40 -0.15
CA PRO A 104 -28.45 6.51 -0.35
C PRO A 104 -28.11 5.02 -0.25
N VAL A 105 -26.96 4.63 -0.79
CA VAL A 105 -26.38 3.29 -0.66
C VAL A 105 -24.92 3.38 -0.22
N PHE A 106 -24.52 2.46 0.67
CA PHE A 106 -23.18 2.44 1.25
C PHE A 106 -22.74 1.04 1.70
N ASN A 107 -21.48 0.88 2.10
CA ASN A 107 -20.91 -0.36 2.64
C ASN A 107 -20.68 -0.30 4.16
N ALA A 108 -20.32 0.87 4.68
CA ALA A 108 -20.15 1.13 6.10
C ALA A 108 -20.43 2.60 6.44
N ASP A 109 -20.76 2.87 7.69
CA ASP A 109 -21.09 4.20 8.24
C ASP A 109 -19.88 4.92 8.86
N SER A 110 -18.71 4.29 8.86
CA SER A 110 -17.46 4.89 9.33
C SER A 110 -16.25 4.22 8.67
N CYS A 111 -15.17 4.96 8.49
CA CYS A 111 -13.94 4.36 7.96
C CYS A 111 -13.40 3.27 8.91
N ALA A 112 -13.55 3.48 10.22
CA ALA A 112 -13.13 2.54 11.26
C ALA A 112 -13.95 1.23 11.28
N ALA A 113 -15.19 1.20 10.77
CA ALA A 113 -15.94 -0.06 10.65
C ALA A 113 -15.28 -1.06 9.69
N CYS A 114 -14.52 -0.58 8.71
CA CYS A 114 -13.74 -1.40 7.78
C CYS A 114 -12.25 -1.51 8.14
N HIS A 115 -11.68 -0.53 8.85
CA HIS A 115 -10.25 -0.44 9.13
C HIS A 115 -9.91 -0.56 10.63
N ASN A 116 -10.10 -1.75 11.21
CA ASN A 116 -10.08 -1.96 12.67
C ASN A 116 -9.22 -3.10 13.22
N VAL A 117 -8.64 -3.97 12.38
CA VAL A 117 -7.82 -5.09 12.88
C VAL A 117 -6.48 -4.61 13.44
N GLY A 118 -6.19 -4.97 14.69
CA GLY A 118 -4.99 -4.57 15.42
C GLY A 118 -5.12 -3.18 16.07
N ALA A 119 -5.54 -2.19 15.30
CA ALA A 119 -5.94 -0.86 15.75
C ALA A 119 -6.72 -0.13 14.64
N THR A 120 -7.21 1.08 14.91
CA THR A 120 -7.75 1.97 13.87
C THR A 120 -6.71 2.20 12.78
N GLY A 121 -7.11 2.05 11.51
CA GLY A 121 -6.21 2.04 10.36
C GLY A 121 -5.73 0.63 9.98
N GLY A 122 -6.21 -0.41 10.67
CA GLY A 122 -6.00 -1.81 10.29
C GLY A 122 -6.71 -2.21 9.00
N GLY A 123 -6.59 -3.48 8.62
CA GLY A 123 -7.50 -4.09 7.66
C GLY A 123 -8.78 -4.55 8.35
N SER A 124 -9.55 -5.43 7.69
CA SER A 124 -10.60 -6.21 8.36
C SER A 124 -10.84 -7.54 7.65
N GLU A 125 -11.72 -8.36 8.24
CA GLU A 125 -12.28 -9.55 7.59
C GLU A 125 -13.48 -9.22 6.70
N ARG A 126 -13.94 -7.95 6.71
CA ARG A 126 -14.98 -7.49 5.78
C ARG A 126 -14.46 -7.61 4.35
N VAL A 127 -15.34 -8.06 3.48
CA VAL A 127 -15.11 -8.20 2.05
C VAL A 127 -16.13 -7.35 1.30
N GLU A 128 -15.65 -6.45 0.46
CA GLU A 128 -16.49 -5.83 -0.56
C GLU A 128 -16.76 -6.84 -1.69
N THR A 129 -17.89 -6.69 -2.36
CA THR A 129 -18.21 -7.44 -3.57
C THR A 129 -18.01 -6.56 -4.78
N ARG A 130 -17.26 -7.08 -5.75
CA ARG A 130 -17.09 -6.47 -7.07
C ARG A 130 -17.77 -7.34 -8.13
N PHE A 131 -18.26 -6.70 -9.19
CA PHE A 131 -18.82 -7.42 -10.34
C PHE A 131 -18.50 -6.73 -11.66
N GLY A 132 -18.80 -7.45 -12.74
CA GLY A 132 -18.75 -6.96 -14.10
C GLY A 132 -19.06 -8.09 -15.07
N ARG A 133 -18.84 -7.84 -16.34
CA ARG A 133 -18.93 -8.86 -17.39
C ARG A 133 -17.93 -8.58 -18.50
N THR A 134 -17.78 -9.54 -19.40
CA THR A 134 -17.02 -9.34 -20.64
C THR A 134 -18.00 -9.33 -21.81
N VAL A 135 -18.01 -8.25 -22.59
CA VAL A 135 -18.80 -8.13 -23.81
C VAL A 135 -17.82 -7.94 -24.97
N SER A 136 -17.86 -8.83 -25.96
CA SER A 136 -17.00 -8.76 -27.15
C SER A 136 -15.50 -8.63 -26.83
N GLY A 137 -15.04 -9.28 -25.76
CA GLY A 137 -13.64 -9.26 -25.33
C GLY A 137 -13.21 -8.02 -24.54
N ALA A 138 -14.12 -7.07 -24.27
CA ALA A 138 -13.88 -5.92 -23.41
C ALA A 138 -14.57 -6.09 -22.05
N PHE A 139 -13.92 -5.66 -20.97
CA PHE A 139 -14.55 -5.58 -19.65
C PHE A 139 -15.60 -4.47 -19.62
N ASP A 140 -16.80 -4.82 -19.17
CA ASP A 140 -17.89 -3.91 -18.91
C ASP A 140 -18.09 -3.85 -17.38
N PRO A 141 -17.84 -2.69 -16.74
CA PRO A 141 -18.04 -2.50 -15.31
C PRO A 141 -19.52 -2.40 -14.93
N MET A 142 -20.43 -2.45 -15.91
CA MET A 142 -21.88 -2.42 -15.73
C MET A 142 -22.35 -1.16 -15.00
N THR A 143 -21.86 0.01 -15.43
CA THR A 143 -22.18 1.31 -14.82
C THR A 143 -23.69 1.63 -14.84
N SER A 144 -24.44 1.10 -15.81
CA SER A 144 -25.90 1.22 -15.84
C SER A 144 -26.62 0.41 -14.76
N GLN A 145 -25.89 -0.39 -13.96
CA GLN A 145 -26.39 -1.21 -12.86
C GLN A 145 -25.75 -0.82 -11.51
N GLY A 146 -25.12 0.36 -11.42
CA GLY A 146 -24.41 0.85 -10.22
C GLY A 146 -22.88 0.84 -10.37
N GLY A 147 -22.35 0.08 -11.33
CA GLY A 147 -20.91 -0.06 -11.55
C GLY A 147 -20.29 -1.16 -10.71
N SER A 148 -18.98 -1.37 -10.86
CA SER A 148 -18.34 -2.62 -10.41
C SER A 148 -18.34 -2.87 -8.90
N LEU A 149 -18.63 -1.89 -8.05
CA LEU A 149 -18.62 -2.02 -6.59
C LEU A 149 -20.06 -2.08 -6.10
N ILE A 150 -20.38 -3.09 -5.31
CA ILE A 150 -21.66 -3.15 -4.60
C ILE A 150 -21.59 -2.29 -3.34
N GLN A 151 -22.63 -1.46 -3.15
CA GLN A 151 -22.98 -0.88 -1.86
C GLN A 151 -24.03 -1.75 -1.16
N ALA A 152 -23.61 -2.50 -0.13
CA ALA A 152 -24.40 -3.57 0.48
C ALA A 152 -25.54 -3.10 1.41
N GLN A 153 -25.62 -1.81 1.71
CA GLN A 153 -26.61 -1.21 2.60
C GLN A 153 -27.29 -0.02 1.92
N GLY A 154 -28.45 0.38 2.46
CA GLY A 154 -29.11 1.63 2.09
C GLY A 154 -29.71 2.30 3.32
N ILE A 155 -29.95 3.61 3.23
CA ILE A 155 -30.40 4.45 4.35
C ILE A 155 -31.89 4.30 4.72
N GLY A 156 -32.59 3.34 4.10
CA GLY A 156 -33.99 3.06 4.36
C GLY A 156 -34.93 4.11 3.74
N ALA A 157 -36.07 4.34 4.39
CA ALA A 157 -37.14 5.19 3.86
C ALA A 157 -36.79 6.68 3.92
N GLN A 158 -36.83 7.36 2.78
CA GLN A 158 -36.64 8.81 2.62
C GLN A 158 -37.78 9.37 1.78
N GLY A 159 -38.79 9.94 2.45
CA GLY A 159 -40.01 10.41 1.80
C GLY A 159 -40.75 9.30 1.04
N VAL A 160 -40.79 9.41 -0.29
CA VAL A 160 -41.44 8.43 -1.19
C VAL A 160 -40.51 7.30 -1.64
N CYS A 161 -39.21 7.43 -1.39
CA CYS A 161 -38.22 6.43 -1.76
C CYS A 161 -37.87 5.54 -0.56
N THR A 162 -37.38 4.34 -0.85
CA THR A 162 -36.75 3.46 0.15
C THR A 162 -35.47 2.91 -0.44
N PHE A 163 -34.35 3.32 0.13
CA PHE A 163 -33.04 2.86 -0.30
C PHE A 163 -32.67 1.56 0.42
N VAL A 164 -32.23 0.58 -0.36
CA VAL A 164 -31.84 -0.75 0.10
C VAL A 164 -30.47 -1.10 -0.47
N GLY A 165 -29.79 -2.07 0.13
CA GLY A 165 -28.51 -2.56 -0.37
C GLY A 165 -28.61 -3.13 -1.78
N GLU A 166 -27.65 -2.76 -2.62
CA GLU A 166 -27.58 -3.19 -4.01
C GLU A 166 -27.36 -4.69 -4.15
N GLN A 167 -27.75 -5.23 -5.30
CA GLN A 167 -27.57 -6.63 -5.65
C GLN A 167 -26.67 -6.76 -6.86
N VAL A 168 -25.87 -7.83 -6.89
CA VAL A 168 -25.10 -8.16 -8.08
C VAL A 168 -26.05 -8.57 -9.20
N PRO A 169 -26.07 -7.88 -10.35
CA PRO A 169 -26.97 -8.18 -11.46
C PRO A 169 -26.86 -9.63 -11.93
N ALA A 170 -27.97 -10.19 -12.43
CA ALA A 170 -28.03 -11.58 -12.87
C ALA A 170 -27.11 -11.83 -14.09
N GLU A 171 -26.98 -10.85 -14.97
CA GLU A 171 -26.14 -10.86 -16.16
C GLU A 171 -24.63 -10.65 -15.88
N ALA A 172 -24.23 -10.40 -14.63
CA ALA A 172 -22.82 -10.28 -14.26
C ALA A 172 -22.13 -11.65 -14.31
N THR A 173 -21.14 -11.80 -15.20
CA THR A 173 -20.37 -13.03 -15.39
C THR A 173 -19.07 -13.06 -14.60
N ILE A 174 -18.63 -11.92 -14.08
CA ILE A 174 -17.44 -11.78 -13.24
C ILE A 174 -17.90 -11.31 -11.87
N ARG A 175 -17.46 -12.02 -10.83
CA ARG A 175 -17.74 -11.72 -9.43
C ARG A 175 -16.45 -11.89 -8.64
N ALA A 176 -16.09 -10.87 -7.88
CA ALA A 176 -14.90 -10.87 -7.06
C ALA A 176 -15.21 -10.39 -5.65
N ARG A 177 -14.39 -10.85 -4.69
CA ARG A 177 -14.40 -10.33 -3.33
C ARG A 177 -13.07 -9.68 -3.04
N ARG A 178 -13.08 -8.58 -2.32
CA ARG A 178 -11.84 -7.92 -1.90
C ARG A 178 -11.91 -7.53 -0.44
N ARG A 179 -10.88 -7.88 0.30
CA ARG A 179 -10.73 -7.53 1.70
C ARG A 179 -10.27 -6.09 1.84
N THR A 180 -10.69 -5.45 2.92
CA THR A 180 -10.17 -4.13 3.29
C THR A 180 -8.67 -4.20 3.58
N THR A 181 -7.89 -3.37 2.89
CA THR A 181 -6.43 -3.31 3.05
C THR A 181 -6.02 -2.50 4.28
N PRO A 182 -4.95 -2.87 5.01
CA PRO A 182 -4.44 -2.06 6.12
C PRO A 182 -3.81 -0.74 5.66
N LEU A 183 -3.95 0.29 6.48
CA LEU A 183 -3.48 1.66 6.22
C LEU A 183 -2.18 2.02 6.94
N PHE A 184 -1.70 1.15 7.83
CA PHE A 184 -0.47 1.37 8.61
C PHE A 184 0.74 1.69 7.71
N GLY A 185 1.38 2.84 7.96
CA GLY A 185 2.60 3.27 7.27
C GLY A 185 2.40 3.78 5.84
N LEU A 186 1.16 3.90 5.34
CA LEU A 186 0.92 4.30 3.96
C LEU A 186 1.38 5.72 3.63
N GLY A 187 1.56 6.60 4.62
CA GLY A 187 2.22 7.89 4.39
C GLY A 187 3.65 7.79 3.85
N LEU A 188 4.37 6.70 4.17
CA LEU A 188 5.68 6.41 3.59
C LEU A 188 5.53 6.02 2.12
N VAL A 189 4.53 5.20 1.79
CA VAL A 189 4.23 4.77 0.41
C VAL A 189 3.81 5.97 -0.44
N ASP A 190 2.93 6.82 0.09
CA ASP A 190 2.49 8.05 -0.57
C ASP A 190 3.68 8.98 -0.87
N SER A 191 4.66 9.00 0.02
CA SER A 191 5.88 9.80 -0.13
C SER A 191 6.92 9.18 -1.08
N VAL A 192 6.70 7.99 -1.65
CA VAL A 192 7.56 7.46 -2.73
C VAL A 192 7.27 8.19 -4.04
N PRO A 193 8.26 8.82 -4.69
CA PRO A 193 8.05 9.49 -5.97
C PRO A 193 7.62 8.49 -7.05
N GLY A 194 6.62 8.84 -7.88
CA GLY A 194 6.17 7.96 -8.96
C GLY A 194 7.30 7.55 -9.92
N VAL A 195 8.26 8.45 -10.19
CA VAL A 195 9.46 8.16 -10.99
C VAL A 195 10.32 7.04 -10.40
N ALA A 196 10.34 6.87 -9.07
CA ALA A 196 11.08 5.78 -8.44
C ALA A 196 10.43 4.42 -8.76
N LEU A 197 9.10 4.34 -8.79
CA LEU A 197 8.38 3.12 -9.16
C LEU A 197 8.50 2.81 -10.66
N VAL A 198 8.50 3.84 -11.51
CA VAL A 198 8.79 3.68 -12.95
C VAL A 198 10.22 3.17 -13.18
N ALA A 199 11.19 3.73 -12.47
CA ALA A 199 12.58 3.29 -12.55
C ALA A 199 12.78 1.86 -12.02
N LEU A 200 12.06 1.49 -10.95
CA LEU A 200 12.04 0.13 -10.41
C LEU A 200 11.47 -0.86 -11.44
N ALA A 201 10.31 -0.58 -12.02
CA ALA A 201 9.72 -1.42 -13.07
C ALA A 201 10.66 -1.58 -14.28
N ALA A 202 11.32 -0.50 -14.71
CA ALA A 202 12.30 -0.56 -15.79
C ALA A 202 13.53 -1.41 -15.41
N HIS A 203 13.96 -1.38 -14.16
CA HIS A 203 15.03 -2.23 -13.66
C HIS A 203 14.62 -3.71 -13.61
N GLU A 204 13.42 -4.02 -13.12
CA GLU A 204 12.85 -5.36 -13.12
C GLU A 204 12.72 -5.92 -14.54
N ALA A 205 12.21 -5.13 -15.49
CA ALA A 205 12.09 -5.54 -16.89
C ALA A 205 13.44 -5.92 -17.52
N ARG A 206 14.55 -5.27 -17.11
CA ARG A 206 15.89 -5.60 -17.61
C ARG A 206 16.55 -6.77 -16.88
N SER A 207 16.31 -6.90 -15.58
CA SER A 207 17.02 -7.86 -14.72
C SER A 207 16.29 -9.18 -14.53
N GLN A 208 14.96 -9.14 -14.51
CA GLN A 208 14.06 -10.25 -14.20
C GLN A 208 12.77 -10.14 -15.06
N PRO A 209 12.88 -10.16 -16.40
CA PRO A 209 11.76 -9.88 -17.31
C PRO A 209 10.54 -10.79 -17.09
N ALA A 210 10.74 -12.03 -16.65
CA ALA A 210 9.66 -12.98 -16.41
C ALA A 210 8.73 -12.59 -15.24
N THR A 211 9.22 -11.78 -14.29
CA THR A 211 8.47 -11.36 -13.09
C THR A 211 8.32 -9.85 -12.99
N ALA A 212 8.67 -9.11 -14.04
CA ALA A 212 8.69 -7.65 -14.00
C ALA A 212 7.27 -7.09 -13.83
N GLY A 213 7.12 -6.21 -12.84
CA GLY A 213 5.89 -5.48 -12.61
C GLY A 213 5.76 -4.30 -13.57
N ARG A 214 4.55 -3.75 -13.66
CA ARG A 214 4.31 -2.50 -14.37
C ARG A 214 3.62 -1.46 -13.49
N PRO A 215 3.94 -0.17 -13.65
CA PRO A 215 3.17 0.88 -12.99
C PRO A 215 1.75 0.92 -13.55
N ASN A 216 0.76 1.13 -12.68
CA ASN A 216 -0.55 1.59 -13.13
C ASN A 216 -0.50 3.12 -13.28
N ILE A 217 -0.91 3.65 -14.43
CA ILE A 217 -0.95 5.10 -14.68
C ILE A 217 -2.42 5.52 -14.64
N VAL A 218 -2.72 6.43 -13.73
CA VAL A 218 -4.08 6.84 -13.36
C VAL A 218 -4.19 8.35 -13.35
N THR A 219 -5.41 8.88 -13.45
CA THR A 219 -5.65 10.32 -13.33
C THR A 219 -5.73 10.70 -11.86
N ASP A 220 -4.95 11.67 -11.41
CA ASP A 220 -5.09 12.26 -10.09
C ASP A 220 -6.26 13.26 -10.09
N VAL A 221 -7.31 12.98 -9.34
CA VAL A 221 -8.51 13.82 -9.24
C VAL A 221 -8.21 15.25 -8.79
N VAL A 222 -7.16 15.44 -7.98
CA VAL A 222 -6.80 16.76 -7.43
C VAL A 222 -6.14 17.64 -8.49
N THR A 223 -5.31 17.05 -9.36
CA THR A 223 -4.50 17.81 -10.33
C THR A 223 -5.00 17.69 -11.76
N GLY A 224 -5.85 16.70 -12.06
CA GLY A 224 -6.28 16.32 -13.41
C GLY A 224 -5.18 15.67 -14.25
N ARG A 225 -3.98 15.44 -13.70
CA ARG A 225 -2.81 14.92 -14.44
C ARG A 225 -2.65 13.42 -14.24
N GLN A 226 -1.95 12.78 -15.18
CA GLN A 226 -1.55 11.38 -15.04
C GLN A 226 -0.50 11.24 -13.92
N ALA A 227 -0.67 10.23 -13.07
CA ALA A 227 0.20 9.89 -11.96
C ALA A 227 0.38 8.37 -11.85
N VAL A 228 1.43 7.94 -11.15
CA VAL A 228 1.62 6.52 -10.83
C VAL A 228 0.71 6.15 -9.66
N GLY A 229 -0.13 5.15 -9.89
CA GLY A 229 -1.00 4.56 -8.89
C GLY A 229 -0.22 3.75 -7.84
N LYS A 230 -0.69 3.80 -6.58
CA LYS A 230 -0.02 3.19 -5.42
C LYS A 230 -0.97 2.45 -4.47
N PHE A 231 -2.25 2.83 -4.45
CA PHE A 231 -3.25 2.36 -3.49
C PHE A 231 -4.38 1.58 -4.15
N GLY A 232 -5.11 0.82 -3.34
CA GLY A 232 -6.09 -0.17 -3.80
C GLY A 232 -5.44 -1.49 -4.23
N TRP A 233 -6.26 -2.49 -4.55
CA TRP A 233 -5.79 -3.82 -4.99
C TRP A 233 -5.16 -3.83 -6.38
N LYS A 234 -5.40 -2.80 -7.20
CA LYS A 234 -4.88 -2.68 -8.57
C LYS A 234 -4.07 -1.40 -8.79
N SER A 235 -3.53 -0.81 -7.73
CA SER A 235 -2.83 0.48 -7.80
C SER A 235 -3.68 1.53 -8.54
N GLN A 236 -5.00 1.55 -8.35
CA GLN A 236 -5.89 2.41 -9.13
C GLN A 236 -5.98 3.84 -8.58
N VAL A 237 -5.36 4.11 -7.43
CA VAL A 237 -5.37 5.43 -6.77
C VAL A 237 -3.92 5.92 -6.52
N PRO A 238 -3.55 7.18 -6.87
CA PRO A 238 -2.17 7.65 -6.87
C PRO A 238 -1.65 8.21 -5.53
N ASN A 239 -2.53 8.73 -4.68
CA ASN A 239 -2.17 9.40 -3.43
C ASN A 239 -3.25 9.20 -2.35
N LEU A 240 -2.92 9.43 -1.08
CA LEU A 240 -3.84 9.21 0.05
C LEU A 240 -4.99 10.22 0.12
N LEU A 241 -4.84 11.43 -0.42
CA LEU A 241 -5.91 12.42 -0.47
C LEU A 241 -7.01 11.99 -1.45
N HIS A 242 -6.60 11.55 -2.65
CA HIS A 242 -7.49 10.92 -3.62
C HIS A 242 -8.14 9.69 -3.00
N PHE A 243 -7.37 8.80 -2.37
CA PHE A 243 -7.92 7.60 -1.72
C PHE A 243 -8.98 7.94 -0.67
N SER A 244 -8.75 8.98 0.13
CA SER A 244 -9.71 9.44 1.14
C SER A 244 -11.05 9.83 0.50
N ALA A 245 -11.01 10.65 -0.55
CA ALA A 245 -12.21 11.14 -1.21
C ALA A 245 -12.93 10.06 -2.03
N ASP A 246 -12.17 9.20 -2.72
CA ASP A 246 -12.70 8.07 -3.49
C ASP A 246 -13.41 7.07 -2.58
N ALA A 247 -12.80 6.69 -1.46
CA ALA A 247 -13.45 5.80 -0.50
C ALA A 247 -14.67 6.43 0.16
N TYR A 248 -14.67 7.75 0.42
CA TYR A 248 -15.77 8.40 1.12
C TYR A 248 -17.07 8.33 0.29
N VAL A 249 -16.99 8.63 -1.00
CA VAL A 249 -18.16 8.48 -1.89
C VAL A 249 -18.46 7.01 -2.16
N ASN A 250 -17.48 6.16 -2.47
CA ASN A 250 -17.77 4.80 -2.93
C ASN A 250 -18.18 3.81 -1.81
N GLU A 251 -17.70 4.03 -0.58
CA GLU A 251 -17.94 3.11 0.55
C GLU A 251 -18.95 3.66 1.57
N MET A 252 -19.12 4.98 1.64
CA MET A 252 -20.02 5.66 2.60
C MET A 252 -21.10 6.51 1.89
N GLY A 253 -20.97 6.75 0.59
CA GLY A 253 -21.91 7.60 -0.15
C GLY A 253 -21.83 9.07 0.27
N ILE A 254 -20.65 9.56 0.65
CA ILE A 254 -20.48 10.98 1.00
C ILE A 254 -19.61 11.64 -0.07
N THR A 255 -20.21 12.60 -0.77
CA THR A 255 -19.53 13.38 -1.80
C THR A 255 -18.71 14.52 -1.20
N SER A 256 -17.79 15.04 -2.00
CA SER A 256 -16.85 16.10 -1.58
C SER A 256 -16.46 16.97 -2.79
N PRO A 257 -15.71 18.08 -2.60
CA PRO A 257 -15.28 18.90 -3.73
C PRO A 257 -14.42 18.16 -4.75
N PHE A 258 -13.84 17.01 -4.38
CA PHE A 258 -13.02 16.15 -5.24
C PHE A 258 -13.85 15.15 -6.04
N PHE A 259 -14.93 14.62 -5.46
CA PHE A 259 -15.89 13.71 -6.11
C PHE A 259 -17.30 14.17 -5.75
N ARG A 260 -17.95 14.88 -6.68
CA ARG A 260 -19.18 15.64 -6.43
C ARG A 260 -20.48 14.93 -6.81
N ASN A 261 -20.36 13.71 -7.31
CA ASN A 261 -21.50 12.97 -7.83
C ASN A 261 -21.69 11.75 -6.94
N GLU A 262 -22.88 11.60 -6.40
CA GLU A 262 -23.28 10.42 -5.63
C GLU A 262 -23.36 9.16 -6.51
N ASN A 263 -23.24 7.99 -5.89
CA ASN A 263 -23.49 6.72 -6.55
C ASN A 263 -24.98 6.56 -6.82
N CYS A 264 -25.35 6.29 -8.06
CA CYS A 264 -26.74 6.00 -8.40
C CYS A 264 -27.12 4.59 -7.90
N PRO A 265 -28.07 4.45 -6.94
CA PRO A 265 -28.43 3.15 -6.38
C PRO A 265 -28.89 2.17 -7.46
N GLN A 266 -28.20 1.03 -7.59
CA GLN A 266 -28.43 0.03 -8.64
C GLN A 266 -28.41 0.64 -10.06
N GLY A 267 -27.72 1.77 -10.26
CA GLY A 267 -27.65 2.50 -11.53
C GLY A 267 -28.83 3.46 -11.80
N ASP A 268 -29.83 3.55 -10.91
CA ASP A 268 -30.97 4.44 -11.08
C ASP A 268 -30.73 5.80 -10.41
N CYS A 269 -30.21 6.75 -11.20
CA CYS A 269 -29.94 8.10 -10.72
C CYS A 269 -31.21 8.91 -10.42
N SER A 270 -32.41 8.45 -10.84
CA SER A 270 -33.66 9.16 -10.52
C SER A 270 -33.98 9.12 -9.03
N LEU A 271 -33.48 8.10 -8.32
CA LEU A 271 -33.65 7.94 -6.89
C LEU A 271 -32.89 9.01 -6.07
N LEU A 272 -31.86 9.63 -6.65
CA LEU A 272 -31.12 10.72 -5.98
C LEU A 272 -31.99 11.96 -5.73
N ALA A 273 -33.12 12.11 -6.42
CA ALA A 273 -34.10 13.15 -6.10
C ALA A 273 -34.74 12.99 -4.70
N CYS A 274 -34.61 11.80 -4.10
CA CYS A 274 -35.04 11.51 -2.73
C CYS A 274 -33.89 11.54 -1.71
N ASP A 275 -32.67 11.89 -2.13
CA ASP A 275 -31.57 12.11 -1.18
C ASP A 275 -31.92 13.28 -0.25
N PRO A 276 -31.95 13.08 1.08
CA PRO A 276 -32.34 14.13 2.00
C PRO A 276 -31.26 15.22 2.21
N VAL A 277 -30.01 14.97 1.84
CA VAL A 277 -28.90 15.92 1.99
C VAL A 277 -28.42 16.37 0.62
N ALA A 278 -27.95 17.62 0.51
CA ALA A 278 -27.55 18.20 -0.76
C ALA A 278 -26.04 18.08 -0.98
N ASP A 279 -25.65 17.60 -2.16
CA ASP A 279 -24.26 17.46 -2.55
C ASP A 279 -23.54 18.83 -2.77
N PRO A 280 -22.24 18.96 -2.41
CA PRO A 280 -21.50 17.99 -1.63
C PRO A 280 -21.79 18.09 -0.13
N GLU A 281 -21.89 16.94 0.55
CA GLU A 281 -22.17 16.88 1.99
C GLU A 281 -20.93 17.30 2.79
N ASP A 282 -19.73 16.85 2.38
CA ASP A 282 -18.45 17.29 2.95
C ASP A 282 -17.87 18.47 2.16
N ASP A 283 -17.34 19.48 2.86
CA ASP A 283 -16.62 20.62 2.26
C ASP A 283 -15.14 20.29 1.93
N GLY A 284 -14.78 19.01 2.02
CA GLY A 284 -13.44 18.47 1.88
C GLY A 284 -12.65 18.45 3.19
N THR A 285 -13.21 18.92 4.31
CA THR A 285 -12.51 18.96 5.60
C THR A 285 -12.28 17.55 6.12
N ASP A 286 -13.27 16.67 6.01
CA ASP A 286 -13.14 15.31 6.51
C ASP A 286 -12.23 14.49 5.62
N VAL A 287 -12.32 14.65 4.30
CA VAL A 287 -11.33 14.11 3.35
C VAL A 287 -9.89 14.50 3.73
N ARG A 288 -9.64 15.76 4.08
CA ARG A 288 -8.30 16.22 4.52
C ARG A 288 -7.91 15.60 5.86
N ARG A 289 -8.86 15.42 6.78
CA ARG A 289 -8.65 14.79 8.10
C ARG A 289 -8.32 13.30 7.98
N PHE A 290 -9.04 12.55 7.14
CA PHE A 290 -8.71 11.15 6.82
C PHE A 290 -7.29 11.05 6.27
N ASN A 291 -6.93 11.91 5.30
CA ASN A 291 -5.59 11.97 4.75
C ASN A 291 -4.52 12.29 5.82
N HIS A 292 -4.78 13.24 6.75
CA HIS A 292 -3.85 13.51 7.85
C HIS A 292 -3.62 12.29 8.74
N PHE A 293 -4.67 11.55 9.07
CA PHE A 293 -4.56 10.33 9.85
C PHE A 293 -3.71 9.29 9.10
N MET A 294 -4.09 8.91 7.88
CA MET A 294 -3.40 7.88 7.09
C MET A 294 -1.95 8.24 6.77
N ARG A 295 -1.70 9.51 6.41
CA ARG A 295 -0.35 9.99 6.05
C ARG A 295 0.60 10.01 7.25
N LEU A 296 0.09 10.18 8.46
CA LEU A 296 0.89 10.28 9.68
C LEU A 296 0.83 9.01 10.54
N LEU A 297 0.11 7.98 10.11
CA LEU A 297 0.00 6.68 10.77
C LEU A 297 1.30 5.88 10.61
N ALA A 298 1.84 5.38 11.73
CA ALA A 298 3.08 4.61 11.73
C ALA A 298 2.93 3.28 10.98
N PRO A 299 4.01 2.75 10.36
CA PRO A 299 4.03 1.37 9.91
C PRO A 299 3.92 0.41 11.10
N PRO A 300 3.51 -0.85 10.87
CA PRO A 300 3.49 -1.87 11.90
C PRO A 300 4.83 -1.94 12.65
N PRO A 301 4.85 -2.05 14.00
CA PRO A 301 6.08 -2.36 14.71
C PRO A 301 6.67 -3.65 14.15
N ARG A 302 8.00 -3.80 14.16
CA ARG A 302 8.62 -5.06 13.75
C ARG A 302 9.41 -5.65 14.91
N PRO A 303 9.09 -6.89 15.34
CA PRO A 303 9.89 -7.56 16.34
C PRO A 303 11.32 -7.78 15.83
N ARG A 304 12.27 -7.91 16.77
CA ARG A 304 13.64 -8.31 16.43
C ARG A 304 13.61 -9.74 15.91
N LEU A 305 14.27 -9.97 14.78
CA LEU A 305 14.47 -11.30 14.22
C LEU A 305 15.46 -12.11 15.05
N ASP A 306 15.12 -13.39 15.31
CA ASP A 306 16.08 -14.38 15.79
C ASP A 306 16.97 -14.91 14.64
N CYS A 307 17.99 -15.71 14.95
CA CYS A 307 18.91 -16.23 13.92
C CYS A 307 18.16 -17.11 12.88
N ALA A 308 17.08 -17.81 13.28
CA ALA A 308 16.27 -18.62 12.39
C ALA A 308 15.46 -17.76 11.40
N GLY A 309 14.89 -16.65 11.86
CA GLY A 309 14.19 -15.66 11.03
C GLY A 309 15.12 -14.94 10.06
N PHE A 310 16.38 -14.67 10.45
CA PHE A 310 17.38 -14.18 9.50
C PHE A 310 17.65 -15.20 8.39
N GLY A 311 17.75 -16.49 8.73
CA GLY A 311 17.87 -17.57 7.74
C GLY A 311 16.68 -17.62 6.76
N GLY A 312 15.46 -17.37 7.25
CA GLY A 312 14.24 -17.31 6.43
C GLY A 312 14.25 -16.17 5.42
N SER A 313 14.78 -15.02 5.81
CA SER A 313 14.96 -13.86 4.93
C SER A 313 15.88 -14.16 3.72
N LEU A 314 16.88 -15.03 3.89
CA LEU A 314 17.74 -15.48 2.79
C LEU A 314 17.03 -16.47 1.86
N VAL A 315 16.17 -17.34 2.42
CA VAL A 315 15.33 -18.25 1.62
C VAL A 315 14.37 -17.44 0.75
N PHE A 316 13.73 -16.41 1.33
CA PHE A 316 12.82 -15.50 0.64
C PHE A 316 13.45 -14.88 -0.62
N GLU A 317 14.68 -14.39 -0.52
CA GLU A 317 15.42 -13.84 -1.67
C GLU A 317 15.78 -14.94 -2.68
N ARG A 318 16.31 -16.07 -2.21
CA ARG A 318 16.80 -17.15 -3.07
C ARG A 318 15.70 -17.80 -3.91
N ILE A 319 14.49 -17.96 -3.37
CA ILE A 319 13.37 -18.54 -4.11
C ILE A 319 12.64 -17.50 -4.96
N GLY A 320 13.11 -16.25 -5.00
CA GLY A 320 12.60 -15.21 -5.88
C GLY A 320 11.36 -14.47 -5.37
N CYS A 321 10.97 -14.58 -4.09
CA CYS A 321 9.86 -13.76 -3.57
C CYS A 321 10.18 -12.27 -3.67
N ALA A 322 11.45 -11.91 -3.48
CA ALA A 322 11.94 -10.54 -3.52
C ALA A 322 11.93 -9.89 -4.92
N SER A 323 11.53 -10.62 -5.97
CA SER A 323 11.40 -10.05 -7.31
C SER A 323 10.24 -9.05 -7.38
N CYS A 324 9.16 -9.30 -6.64
CA CYS A 324 8.00 -8.40 -6.55
C CYS A 324 7.88 -7.83 -5.13
N HIS A 325 8.13 -8.65 -4.11
CA HIS A 325 8.13 -8.21 -2.72
C HIS A 325 9.46 -7.55 -2.32
N VAL A 326 9.79 -6.45 -3.01
CA VAL A 326 11.03 -5.70 -2.83
C VAL A 326 11.17 -5.19 -1.40
N ARG A 327 12.29 -5.55 -0.75
CA ARG A 327 12.51 -5.34 0.68
C ARG A 327 12.39 -3.89 1.11
N THR A 328 13.01 -2.97 0.39
CA THR A 328 13.21 -1.59 0.83
C THR A 328 12.79 -0.63 -0.27
N LEU A 329 12.05 0.41 0.11
CA LEU A 329 11.84 1.61 -0.70
C LEU A 329 12.37 2.82 0.05
N VAL A 330 12.53 3.93 -0.68
CA VAL A 330 12.98 5.20 -0.14
C VAL A 330 11.98 6.28 -0.52
N THR A 331 11.55 7.06 0.46
CA THR A 331 10.67 8.21 0.20
C THR A 331 11.43 9.36 -0.44
N GLY A 332 10.70 10.29 -1.05
CA GLY A 332 11.24 11.50 -1.67
C GLY A 332 11.21 12.72 -0.76
N PRO A 333 11.30 13.92 -1.35
CA PRO A 333 11.06 15.18 -0.65
C PRO A 333 9.65 15.21 -0.04
N SER A 334 9.53 15.68 1.21
CA SER A 334 8.25 15.82 1.91
C SER A 334 8.30 16.99 2.89
N PRO A 335 7.24 17.81 3.03
CA PRO A 335 7.20 18.85 4.06
C PRO A 335 7.22 18.27 5.48
N VAL A 336 6.77 17.02 5.67
CA VAL A 336 6.81 16.30 6.94
C VAL A 336 8.19 15.64 7.08
N GLU A 337 8.98 16.07 8.06
CA GLU A 337 10.35 15.58 8.28
C GLU A 337 10.40 14.08 8.57
N ALA A 338 9.39 13.56 9.27
CA ALA A 338 9.24 12.13 9.54
C ALA A 338 9.05 11.27 8.27
N LEU A 339 8.68 11.89 7.14
CA LEU A 339 8.46 11.23 5.84
C LEU A 339 9.54 11.56 4.80
N ARG A 340 10.45 12.50 5.08
CA ARG A 340 11.42 13.00 4.10
C ARG A 340 12.63 12.07 3.99
N PHE A 341 12.93 11.58 2.78
CA PHE A 341 14.10 10.74 2.47
C PHE A 341 14.32 9.57 3.44
N ARG A 342 13.24 8.87 3.82
CA ARG A 342 13.26 7.73 4.73
C ARG A 342 13.34 6.43 3.96
N ALA A 343 14.30 5.59 4.31
CA ALA A 343 14.29 4.18 3.93
C ALA A 343 13.31 3.43 4.83
N PHE A 344 12.46 2.62 4.23
CA PHE A 344 11.43 1.84 4.92
C PHE A 344 11.24 0.50 4.21
N GLN A 345 10.71 -0.50 4.91
CA GLN A 345 10.75 -1.89 4.43
C GLN A 345 9.36 -2.51 4.24
N PRO A 346 8.65 -2.17 3.14
CA PRO A 346 7.32 -2.70 2.84
C PRO A 346 7.29 -4.13 2.33
N PHE A 347 8.40 -4.64 1.79
CA PHE A 347 8.39 -5.92 1.06
C PHE A 347 7.35 -5.91 -0.06
N SER A 348 7.40 -4.86 -0.88
CA SER A 348 6.49 -4.63 -2.00
C SER A 348 7.08 -3.55 -2.92
N ASP A 349 6.98 -3.78 -4.22
CA ASP A 349 7.23 -2.79 -5.27
C ASP A 349 6.02 -1.89 -5.56
N PHE A 350 4.82 -2.27 -5.09
CA PHE A 350 3.53 -1.61 -5.39
C PHE A 350 3.18 -1.54 -6.89
N LEU A 351 3.80 -2.40 -7.70
CA LEU A 351 3.53 -2.53 -9.13
C LEU A 351 2.42 -3.55 -9.37
N LEU A 352 1.84 -3.51 -10.58
CA LEU A 352 0.91 -4.53 -11.06
C LEU A 352 1.69 -5.73 -11.58
N HIS A 353 1.24 -6.92 -11.17
CA HIS A 353 1.75 -8.21 -11.64
C HIS A 353 0.63 -9.08 -12.15
N ASP A 354 0.89 -9.83 -13.21
CA ASP A 354 -0.01 -10.88 -13.69
C ASP A 354 0.01 -12.04 -12.69
N MET A 355 -1.10 -12.21 -11.99
CA MET A 355 -1.32 -13.25 -10.98
C MET A 355 -2.03 -14.47 -11.56
N GLY A 356 -2.18 -14.59 -12.89
CA GLY A 356 -2.83 -15.71 -13.56
C GLY A 356 -4.22 -15.99 -13.02
N SER A 357 -4.46 -17.23 -12.58
CA SER A 357 -5.74 -17.65 -11.98
C SER A 357 -6.06 -17.02 -10.63
N LEU A 358 -5.09 -16.34 -9.99
CA LEU A 358 -5.29 -15.58 -8.76
C LEU A 358 -5.69 -14.11 -9.03
N GLY A 359 -5.82 -13.71 -10.29
CA GLY A 359 -6.53 -12.48 -10.63
C GLY A 359 -8.01 -12.54 -10.24
N ASP A 360 -8.64 -11.37 -10.13
CA ASP A 360 -10.04 -11.23 -9.73
C ASP A 360 -11.00 -11.03 -10.92
N GLY A 361 -10.47 -10.92 -12.13
CA GLY A 361 -11.25 -10.69 -13.36
C GLY A 361 -11.76 -9.26 -13.54
N ILE A 362 -11.62 -8.38 -12.54
CA ILE A 362 -12.09 -7.00 -12.61
C ILE A 362 -11.02 -6.13 -13.27
N GLU A 363 -11.40 -5.36 -14.29
CA GLU A 363 -10.50 -4.33 -14.85
C GLU A 363 -10.73 -2.99 -14.14
N GLN A 364 -9.65 -2.28 -13.80
CA GLN A 364 -9.74 -0.95 -13.20
C GLN A 364 -8.69 -0.01 -13.81
N GLY A 365 -9.18 0.96 -14.58
CA GLY A 365 -8.32 1.82 -15.38
C GLY A 365 -7.51 0.98 -16.37
N ARG A 366 -6.18 1.01 -16.25
CA ARG A 366 -5.30 0.21 -17.11
C ARG A 366 -4.97 -1.17 -16.54
N ALA A 367 -5.42 -1.51 -15.33
CA ALA A 367 -5.16 -2.82 -14.72
C ALA A 367 -6.12 -3.87 -15.28
N ARG A 368 -5.59 -5.00 -15.78
CA ARG A 368 -6.37 -6.09 -16.37
C ARG A 368 -6.94 -7.00 -15.28
N GLY A 369 -7.86 -7.87 -15.66
CA GLY A 369 -8.53 -8.80 -14.74
C GLY A 369 -7.57 -9.76 -14.03
N ASN A 370 -6.50 -10.18 -14.69
CA ASN A 370 -5.50 -11.07 -14.11
C ASN A 370 -4.43 -10.37 -13.26
N GLU A 371 -4.43 -9.04 -13.20
CA GLU A 371 -3.36 -8.29 -12.55
C GLU A 371 -3.74 -7.78 -11.18
N MET A 372 -2.83 -7.90 -10.21
CA MET A 372 -2.97 -7.35 -8.87
C MET A 372 -1.71 -6.59 -8.47
N ARG A 373 -1.89 -5.57 -7.62
CA ARG A 373 -0.79 -4.88 -6.99
C ARG A 373 -0.09 -5.81 -5.99
N THR A 374 1.24 -5.81 -5.96
CA THR A 374 1.99 -6.47 -4.88
C THR A 374 1.57 -5.86 -3.53
N ALA A 375 1.02 -6.67 -2.63
CA ALA A 375 0.67 -6.22 -1.29
C ALA A 375 1.93 -6.11 -0.41
N PRO A 376 2.08 -5.06 0.43
CA PRO A 376 3.18 -5.01 1.40
C PRO A 376 3.06 -6.17 2.38
N LEU A 377 4.19 -6.81 2.69
CA LEU A 377 4.24 -7.88 3.68
C LEU A 377 4.55 -7.39 5.10
N TRP A 378 4.78 -6.09 5.32
CA TRP A 378 4.80 -5.61 6.71
C TRP A 378 3.45 -5.85 7.39
N GLY A 379 3.46 -6.07 8.70
CA GLY A 379 2.26 -6.38 9.46
C GLY A 379 1.59 -7.69 9.08
N LEU A 380 2.22 -8.55 8.27
CA LEU A 380 1.64 -9.84 7.85
C LEU A 380 1.23 -10.70 9.04
N ARG A 381 1.91 -10.57 10.19
CA ARG A 381 1.56 -11.29 11.43
C ARG A 381 0.20 -10.91 12.04
N LEU A 382 -0.40 -9.78 11.65
CA LEU A 382 -1.74 -9.40 12.07
C LEU A 382 -2.85 -10.02 11.21
N VAL A 383 -2.47 -10.61 10.08
CA VAL A 383 -3.42 -11.04 9.06
C VAL A 383 -3.77 -12.50 9.29
N THR A 384 -5.07 -12.78 9.41
CA THR A 384 -5.64 -14.12 9.63
C THR A 384 -6.19 -14.76 8.35
N ALA A 385 -6.58 -13.92 7.38
CA ALA A 385 -7.03 -14.34 6.05
C ALA A 385 -6.16 -13.66 4.98
N PHE A 386 -5.67 -14.40 4.00
CA PHE A 386 -4.67 -13.94 3.03
C PHE A 386 -5.24 -13.85 1.62
N LEU A 387 -4.46 -13.21 0.74
CA LEU A 387 -4.84 -12.85 -0.64
C LEU A 387 -5.94 -11.79 -0.68
N HIS A 388 -6.25 -11.30 -1.87
CA HIS A 388 -7.19 -10.20 -2.06
C HIS A 388 -8.59 -10.53 -1.56
N ASP A 389 -9.01 -11.80 -1.63
CA ASP A 389 -10.36 -12.25 -1.30
C ASP A 389 -10.46 -13.06 0.00
N GLY A 390 -9.34 -13.22 0.73
CA GLY A 390 -9.31 -13.94 2.00
C GLY A 390 -9.38 -15.46 1.90
N ARG A 391 -9.26 -16.07 0.71
CA ARG A 391 -9.47 -17.52 0.55
C ARG A 391 -8.45 -18.41 1.25
N ALA A 392 -7.27 -17.87 1.59
CA ALA A 392 -6.21 -18.62 2.24
C ALA A 392 -6.18 -18.32 3.76
N ALA A 393 -6.16 -19.38 4.58
CA ALA A 393 -6.14 -19.26 6.05
C ALA A 393 -4.71 -19.24 6.63
N THR A 394 -3.70 -19.63 5.84
CA THR A 394 -2.31 -19.64 6.29
C THR A 394 -1.39 -18.96 5.27
N ILE A 395 -0.23 -18.48 5.73
CA ILE A 395 0.83 -17.96 4.86
C ILE A 395 1.25 -19.02 3.83
N ALA A 396 1.32 -20.29 4.23
CA ALA A 396 1.71 -21.36 3.33
C ALA A 396 0.68 -21.58 2.21
N ASP A 397 -0.61 -21.58 2.54
CA ASP A 397 -1.70 -21.70 1.54
C ASP A 397 -1.71 -20.50 0.60
N ALA A 398 -1.48 -19.29 1.14
CA ALA A 398 -1.38 -18.08 0.35
C ALA A 398 -0.22 -18.18 -0.66
N ILE A 399 0.96 -18.64 -0.24
CA ILE A 399 2.10 -18.86 -1.14
C ILE A 399 1.74 -19.91 -2.20
N LEU A 400 1.12 -21.04 -1.81
CA LEU A 400 0.72 -22.11 -2.72
C LEU A 400 -0.37 -21.69 -3.73
N ALA A 401 -1.13 -20.63 -3.44
CA ALA A 401 -2.10 -20.08 -4.37
C ALA A 401 -1.50 -19.12 -5.42
N HIS A 402 -0.24 -18.68 -5.26
CA HIS A 402 0.37 -17.75 -6.21
C HIS A 402 0.46 -18.36 -7.62
N ASP A 403 0.11 -17.57 -8.63
CA ASP A 403 0.07 -18.02 -10.02
C ASP A 403 0.65 -16.93 -10.95
N GLY A 404 0.49 -17.07 -12.27
CA GLY A 404 1.05 -16.12 -13.24
C GLY A 404 2.58 -15.94 -13.08
N GLN A 405 3.03 -14.70 -12.95
CA GLN A 405 4.44 -14.34 -12.77
C GLN A 405 5.06 -14.96 -11.51
N ALA A 406 4.27 -15.17 -10.45
CA ALA A 406 4.76 -15.72 -9.19
C ALA A 406 4.85 -17.26 -9.17
N ARG A 407 4.34 -17.95 -10.21
CA ARG A 407 4.27 -19.42 -10.29
C ARG A 407 5.62 -20.11 -9.99
N ALA A 408 6.71 -19.60 -10.57
CA ALA A 408 8.03 -20.21 -10.38
C ALA A 408 8.53 -20.10 -8.93
N ALA A 409 8.22 -19.00 -8.23
CA ALA A 409 8.58 -18.84 -6.81
C ALA A 409 7.73 -19.75 -5.91
N ARG A 410 6.43 -19.89 -6.22
CA ARG A 410 5.55 -20.88 -5.58
C ARG A 410 6.10 -22.30 -5.71
N ASP A 411 6.45 -22.72 -6.92
CA ASP A 411 6.89 -24.09 -7.17
C ASP A 411 8.20 -24.39 -6.43
N ARG A 412 9.12 -23.40 -6.36
CA ARG A 412 10.32 -23.49 -5.51
C ARG A 412 9.98 -23.59 -4.03
N PHE A 413 8.98 -22.85 -3.53
CA PHE A 413 8.51 -22.98 -2.16
C PHE A 413 7.96 -24.37 -1.85
N ALA A 414 7.19 -24.96 -2.76
CA ALA A 414 6.65 -26.32 -2.61
C ALA A 414 7.76 -27.38 -2.56
N ALA A 415 8.87 -27.15 -3.28
CA ALA A 415 10.04 -28.04 -3.30
C ALA A 415 11.06 -27.80 -2.17
N LEU A 416 10.84 -26.84 -1.27
CA LEU A 416 11.79 -26.55 -0.19
C LEU A 416 11.87 -27.72 0.82
N PRO A 417 13.07 -28.05 1.32
CA PRO A 417 13.21 -28.87 2.52
C PRO A 417 12.43 -28.28 3.70
N VAL A 418 11.93 -29.15 4.57
CA VAL A 418 11.04 -28.79 5.71
C VAL A 418 11.66 -27.68 6.56
N GLU A 419 12.96 -27.74 6.85
CA GLU A 419 13.66 -26.76 7.68
C GLU A 419 13.75 -25.39 6.98
N ALA A 420 13.99 -25.36 5.67
CA ALA A 420 14.05 -24.12 4.90
C ALA A 420 12.66 -23.48 4.80
N ARG A 421 11.62 -24.30 4.61
CA ARG A 421 10.23 -23.86 4.61
C ARG A 421 9.83 -23.26 5.96
N ALA A 422 10.17 -23.93 7.07
CA ALA A 422 9.88 -23.45 8.42
C ALA A 422 10.60 -22.12 8.73
N ARG A 423 11.87 -21.96 8.29
CA ARG A 423 12.59 -20.68 8.44
C ARG A 423 11.93 -19.56 7.65
N LEU A 424 11.53 -19.80 6.41
CA LEU A 424 10.83 -18.82 5.59
C LEU A 424 9.50 -18.40 6.24
N LEU A 425 8.69 -19.35 6.69
CA LEU A 425 7.42 -19.05 7.36
C LEU A 425 7.63 -18.30 8.68
N ARG A 426 8.69 -18.59 9.43
CA ARG A 426 9.07 -17.81 10.62
C ARG A 426 9.45 -16.37 10.27
N PHE A 427 10.21 -16.17 9.19
CA PHE A 427 10.53 -14.82 8.72
C PHE A 427 9.27 -14.06 8.33
N LEU A 428 8.40 -14.66 7.51
CA LEU A 428 7.14 -14.03 7.09
C LEU A 428 6.20 -13.74 8.27
N GLY A 429 6.08 -14.67 9.23
CA GLY A 429 5.30 -14.48 10.45
C GLY A 429 5.89 -13.45 11.43
N SER A 430 7.10 -12.96 11.19
CA SER A 430 7.67 -11.84 11.95
C SER A 430 7.38 -10.47 11.35
N LEU A 431 6.90 -10.42 10.10
CA LEU A 431 6.71 -9.17 9.37
C LEU A 431 5.49 -8.40 9.86
#